data_AF-J0R1U3-F1
#
_entry.id   AF-J0R1U3-F1
#
_cell.length_a   1.000
_cell.length_b   1.000
_cell.length_c   1.000
_cell.angle_alpha   90.00
_cell.angle_beta   90.00
_cell.angle_gamma   90.00
#
_symmetry.space_group_name_H-M   'P 1'
#
loop_
_entity.id
_entity.type
_entity.pdbx_description
1 polymer ?
#
loop_
_entity_poly.entity_id
_entity_poly.type
_entity_poly.pdbx_seq_one_letter_code
_entity_poly.pdbx_strand_id
1 'polypeptide(L)'
;MIIGPSGSGKSTLTLSLLDRAEWSKREAKLISDDYTILHVENGKLYGYTPEGLQGGIEIRGVGLYTIEFEKQTVIDCVIRLGPEYERFSTNQTFQFADLHIPLLKLPSLHEADCTAICQAIEAFFFRKIWYKSV
;
A
#
# COMPACT_ATOMS: atom_id res chain seq x y z
N MET A 1 1.38 1.27 3.80
CA MET A 1 0.10 2.03 3.74
C MET A 1 -0.11 2.56 2.33
N ILE A 2 -1.30 2.44 1.75
CA ILE A 2 -1.62 2.96 0.40
C ILE A 2 -2.51 4.20 0.56
N ILE A 3 -2.08 5.33 0.02
CA ILE A 3 -2.80 6.62 0.07
C ILE A 3 -2.98 7.18 -1.35
N GLY A 4 -3.91 8.13 -1.49
CA GLY A 4 -4.17 8.79 -2.77
C GLY A 4 -5.62 9.27 -2.89
N PRO A 5 -5.93 10.09 -3.90
CA PRO A 5 -7.27 10.62 -4.13
C PRO A 5 -8.37 9.55 -4.15
N SER A 6 -9.61 9.95 -3.90
CA SER A 6 -10.74 9.04 -4.13
C SER A 6 -10.76 8.60 -5.60
N GLY A 7 -11.09 7.33 -5.85
CA GLY A 7 -11.07 6.76 -7.20
C GLY A 7 -9.69 6.36 -7.74
N SER A 8 -8.58 6.67 -7.07
CA SER A 8 -7.22 6.37 -7.59
C SER A 8 -6.88 4.88 -7.72
N GLY A 9 -7.76 3.98 -7.24
CA GLY A 9 -7.59 2.54 -7.34
C GLY A 9 -7.04 1.84 -6.10
N LYS A 10 -7.03 2.49 -4.92
CA LYS A 10 -6.46 1.95 -3.67
C LYS A 10 -7.00 0.57 -3.29
N SER A 11 -8.32 0.40 -3.26
CA SER A 11 -8.95 -0.86 -2.84
C SER A 11 -8.71 -1.97 -3.88
N THR A 12 -8.80 -1.66 -5.18
CA THR A 12 -8.43 -2.59 -6.26
C THR A 12 -6.97 -3.02 -6.19
N LEU A 13 -6.05 -2.08 -5.93
CA LEU A 13 -4.64 -2.38 -5.73
C LEU A 13 -4.42 -3.24 -4.47
N THR A 14 -5.14 -2.96 -3.39
CA THR A 14 -5.06 -3.74 -2.14
C THR A 14 -5.46 -5.19 -2.38
N LEU A 15 -6.62 -5.44 -3.00
CA LEU A 15 -7.07 -6.78 -3.37
C LEU A 15 -6.06 -7.48 -4.29
N SER A 16 -5.56 -6.77 -5.30
CA SER A 16 -4.57 -7.33 -6.24
C SER A 16 -3.26 -7.71 -5.55
N LEU A 17 -2.81 -6.96 -4.54
CA LEU A 17 -1.61 -7.30 -3.76
C LEU A 17 -1.84 -8.51 -2.86
N LEU A 18 -3.04 -8.68 -2.28
CA LEU A 18 -3.41 -9.86 -1.50
C LEU A 18 -3.38 -11.11 -2.37
N ASP A 19 -4.08 -11.09 -3.52
CA ASP A 19 -4.11 -12.22 -4.46
C ASP A 19 -2.70 -12.60 -4.94
N ARG A 20 -1.87 -11.60 -5.25
CA ARG A 20 -0.51 -11.83 -5.73
C ARG A 20 0.43 -12.35 -4.65
N ALA A 21 0.22 -11.93 -3.40
CA ALA A 21 0.95 -12.48 -2.27
C ALA A 21 0.62 -13.97 -2.11
N GLU A 22 -0.67 -14.34 -2.15
CA GLU A 22 -1.12 -15.72 -2.11
C GLU A 22 -0.49 -16.56 -3.23
N TRP A 23 -0.57 -16.10 -4.49
CA TRP A 23 0.04 -16.81 -5.63
C TRP A 23 1.56 -16.96 -5.52
N SER A 24 2.21 -15.99 -4.88
CA SER A 24 3.65 -15.99 -4.63
C SER A 24 4.04 -16.72 -3.34
N LYS A 25 3.09 -17.35 -2.64
CA LYS A 25 3.26 -18.02 -1.34
C LYS A 25 3.85 -17.10 -0.27
N ARG A 26 3.44 -15.83 -0.28
CA ARG A 26 3.75 -14.83 0.73
C ARG A 26 2.51 -14.59 1.58
N GLU A 27 2.72 -14.25 2.84
CA GLU A 27 1.65 -13.81 3.72
C GLU A 27 1.33 -12.34 3.46
N ALA A 28 0.05 -12.03 3.29
CA ALA A 28 -0.47 -10.67 3.27
C ALA A 28 -1.89 -10.69 3.84
N LYS A 29 -2.20 -9.69 4.67
CA LYS A 29 -3.50 -9.54 5.32
C LYS A 29 -3.92 -8.08 5.25
N LEU A 30 -5.23 -7.85 5.22
CA LEU A 30 -5.76 -6.49 5.33
C LEU A 30 -5.50 -5.96 6.74
N ILE A 31 -5.16 -4.68 6.87
CA ILE A 31 -5.28 -3.99 8.16
C ILE A 31 -6.62 -3.27 8.18
N SER A 32 -6.77 -2.25 7.33
CA SER A 32 -8.01 -1.49 7.19
C SER A 32 -8.26 -1.09 5.74
N ASP A 33 -9.53 -0.87 5.42
CA ASP A 33 -10.00 -0.13 4.23
C ASP A 33 -10.63 1.20 4.70
N ASP A 34 -10.58 2.22 3.83
CA ASP A 34 -11.03 3.61 4.07
C ASP A 34 -10.35 4.39 5.21
N TYR A 35 -10.52 3.96 6.46
CA TYR A 35 -10.00 4.66 7.64
C TYR A 35 -8.94 3.81 8.35
N THR A 36 -7.76 4.39 8.57
CA THR A 36 -6.69 3.78 9.37
C THR A 36 -6.31 4.76 10.48
N ILE A 37 -6.29 4.27 11.72
CA ILE A 37 -5.80 5.05 12.86
C ILE A 37 -4.28 4.95 12.88
N LEU A 38 -3.60 6.09 12.99
CA LEU A 38 -2.15 6.18 13.02
C LEU A 38 -1.67 6.52 14.43
N HIS A 39 -0.71 5.76 14.95
CA HIS A 39 -0.12 5.99 16.26
C HIS A 39 1.39 5.80 16.21
N VAL A 40 2.14 6.65 16.91
CA VAL A 40 3.59 6.53 17.03
C VAL A 40 3.91 5.94 18.39
N GLU A 41 4.60 4.80 18.38
CA GLU A 41 5.04 4.11 19.59
C GLU A 41 6.47 3.59 19.38
N ASN A 42 7.36 3.80 20.35
CA ASN A 42 8.75 3.30 20.32
C ASN A 42 9.52 3.64 19.02
N GLY A 43 9.31 4.85 18.49
CA GLY A 43 9.98 5.32 17.26
C GLY A 43 9.48 4.67 15.97
N LYS A 44 8.32 4.00 16.00
CA LYS A 44 7.70 3.37 14.82
C LYS A 44 6.29 3.92 14.61
N LEU A 45 5.89 4.03 13.34
CA LEU A 45 4.52 4.34 12.99
C LEU A 45 3.71 3.05 12.90
N TYR A 46 2.63 2.97 13.65
CA TYR A 46 1.67 1.88 13.59
C TYR A 46 0.38 2.34 12.89
N GLY A 47 -0.20 1.43 12.12
CA GLY A 47 -1.55 1.56 11.56
C GLY A 47 -2.48 0.55 12.19
N TYR A 48 -3.67 1.00 12.59
CA TYR A 48 -4.71 0.20 13.22
C TYR A 48 -6.01 0.30 12.44
N THR A 49 -6.76 -0.79 12.42
CA THR A 49 -8.15 -0.77 11.94
C THR A 49 -9.12 -0.45 13.08
N PRO A 50 -10.04 0.52 12.90
CA PRO A 50 -11.14 0.75 13.82
C PRO A 50 -11.99 -0.52 14.02
N GLU A 51 -12.48 -0.78 15.24
CA GLU A 51 -13.22 -2.02 15.55
C GLU A 51 -14.39 -2.32 14.59
N GLY A 52 -15.14 -1.29 14.18
CA GLY A 52 -16.26 -1.45 13.25
C GLY A 52 -15.89 -1.69 11.78
N LEU A 53 -14.61 -1.59 11.42
CA LEU A 53 -14.12 -1.77 10.04
C LEU A 53 -13.22 -3.00 9.88
N GLN A 54 -13.05 -3.79 10.94
CA GLN A 54 -12.19 -4.97 10.95
C GLN A 54 -12.61 -6.00 9.88
N GLY A 55 -11.68 -6.33 9.00
CA GLY A 55 -11.88 -7.31 7.92
C GLY A 55 -12.83 -6.90 6.81
N GLY A 56 -13.41 -5.69 6.87
CA GLY A 56 -14.30 -5.16 5.84
C GLY A 56 -13.52 -4.52 4.71
N ILE A 57 -13.90 -4.82 3.47
CA ILE A 57 -13.40 -4.13 2.27
C ILE A 57 -14.53 -3.90 1.27
N GLU A 58 -14.56 -2.73 0.64
CA GLU A 58 -15.49 -2.47 -0.47
C GLU A 58 -14.96 -3.05 -1.78
N ILE A 59 -15.71 -3.97 -2.37
CA ILE A 59 -15.50 -4.43 -3.74
C ILE A 59 -16.54 -3.75 -4.63
N ARG A 60 -16.06 -2.77 -5.41
CA ARG A 60 -16.91 -1.96 -6.28
C ARG A 60 -17.74 -2.81 -7.25
N GLY A 61 -19.02 -2.52 -7.32
CA GLY A 61 -19.99 -3.21 -8.17
C GLY A 61 -20.68 -4.40 -7.49
N VAL A 62 -20.17 -4.87 -6.34
CA VAL A 62 -20.76 -6.02 -5.63
C VAL A 62 -20.96 -5.80 -4.12
N GLY A 63 -20.34 -4.78 -3.51
CA GLY A 63 -20.62 -4.35 -2.13
C GLY A 63 -19.48 -4.61 -1.14
N LEU A 64 -19.82 -4.73 0.15
CA LEU A 64 -18.86 -4.97 1.24
C LEU A 64 -18.65 -6.47 1.46
N TYR A 65 -17.38 -6.88 1.61
CA TYR A 65 -16.98 -8.26 1.83
C TYR A 65 -16.04 -8.38 3.03
N THR A 66 -16.03 -9.56 3.64
CA THR A 66 -15.10 -9.92 4.72
C THR A 66 -13.90 -10.66 4.14
N ILE A 67 -12.69 -10.21 4.50
CA ILE A 67 -11.42 -10.88 4.16
C ILE A 67 -10.55 -11.06 5.40
N GLU A 68 -9.50 -11.88 5.29
CA GLU A 68 -8.53 -12.05 6.38
C GLU A 68 -7.85 -10.72 6.71
N PHE A 69 -7.74 -10.43 8.01
CA PHE A 69 -7.19 -9.18 8.50
C PHE A 69 -6.32 -9.35 9.75
N GLU A 70 -5.53 -8.34 10.04
CA GLU A 70 -4.84 -8.14 11.31
C GLU A 70 -5.25 -6.80 11.92
N LYS A 71 -5.30 -6.72 13.25
CA LYS A 71 -5.77 -5.51 13.94
C LYS A 71 -4.84 -4.31 13.77
N GLN A 72 -3.55 -4.58 13.59
CA GLN A 72 -2.52 -3.56 13.52
C GLN A 72 -1.29 -4.06 12.75
N THR A 73 -0.51 -3.12 12.25
CA THR A 73 0.84 -3.38 11.72
C THR A 73 1.74 -2.16 11.85
N VAL A 74 3.05 -2.37 11.74
CA VAL A 74 4.03 -1.28 11.55
C VAL A 74 3.98 -0.81 10.10
N ILE A 75 4.00 0.50 9.88
CA ILE A 75 4.04 1.11 8.56
C ILE A 75 5.50 1.41 8.20
N ASP A 76 6.12 0.47 7.49
CA ASP A 76 7.50 0.61 7.01
C ASP A 76 7.61 1.36 5.68
N CYS A 77 6.49 1.62 5.00
CA CYS A 77 6.44 2.32 3.71
C CYS A 77 5.05 2.88 3.41
N VAL A 78 5.02 4.01 2.70
CA VAL A 78 3.83 4.64 2.16
C VAL A 78 3.88 4.59 0.63
N ILE A 79 2.81 4.07 0.03
CA ILE A 79 2.59 4.12 -1.42
C ILE A 79 1.58 5.23 -1.68
N ARG A 80 1.93 6.23 -2.50
CA ARG A 80 1.02 7.30 -2.90
C ARG A 80 0.62 7.13 -4.36
N LEU A 81 -0.65 6.86 -4.60
CA LEU A 81 -1.24 6.86 -5.94
C LEU A 81 -1.71 8.26 -6.31
N GLY A 82 -1.33 8.77 -7.47
CA GLY A 82 -1.79 10.07 -7.96
C GLY A 82 -0.98 10.59 -9.15
N PRO A 83 -1.28 11.82 -9.60
CA PRO A 83 -0.65 12.42 -10.79
C PRO A 83 0.81 12.84 -10.55
N GLU A 84 1.19 13.06 -9.28
CA GLU A 84 2.55 13.43 -8.90
C GLU A 84 3.43 12.19 -8.68
N TYR A 85 3.79 11.51 -9.77
CA TYR A 85 4.76 10.41 -9.74
C TYR A 85 5.94 10.69 -10.67
N GLU A 86 7.06 10.05 -10.37
CA GLU A 86 8.29 10.17 -11.15
C GLU A 86 8.65 8.83 -11.76
N ARG A 87 9.35 8.86 -12.91
CA ARG A 87 9.86 7.63 -13.55
C ARG A 87 10.74 6.82 -12.60
N PHE A 88 11.47 7.48 -11.71
CA PHE A 88 12.31 6.88 -10.67
C PHE A 88 12.05 7.56 -9.34
N SER A 89 11.05 7.08 -8.59
CA SER A 89 10.73 7.57 -7.24
C SER A 89 11.73 6.98 -6.24
N THR A 90 12.91 7.61 -6.12
CA THR A 90 13.96 7.21 -5.16
C THR A 90 14.12 8.26 -4.06
N ASN A 91 14.48 7.82 -2.85
CA ASN A 91 14.80 8.66 -1.69
C ASN A 91 13.69 9.62 -1.23
N GLN A 92 12.43 9.39 -1.63
CA GLN A 92 11.31 10.18 -1.14
C GLN A 92 10.88 9.65 0.23
N THR A 93 10.47 10.56 1.11
CA THR A 93 9.96 10.23 2.45
C THR A 93 8.59 10.84 2.69
N PHE A 94 7.78 10.13 3.46
CA PHE A 94 6.53 10.59 4.05
C PHE A 94 6.82 10.93 5.51
N GLN A 95 6.54 12.17 5.91
CA GLN A 95 6.71 12.62 7.28
C GLN A 95 5.42 12.42 8.07
N PHE A 96 5.54 11.82 9.25
CA PHE A 96 4.46 11.74 10.24
C PHE A 96 5.03 11.91 11.64
N ALA A 97 4.58 12.94 12.37
CA ALA A 97 5.29 13.42 13.55
C ALA A 97 6.79 13.63 13.25
N ASP A 98 7.68 13.06 14.05
CA ASP A 98 9.14 13.13 13.87
C ASP A 98 9.71 11.96 13.03
N LEU A 99 8.85 11.10 12.46
CA LEU A 99 9.28 9.95 11.67
C LEU A 99 9.32 10.26 10.18
N HIS A 100 10.36 9.75 9.51
CA HIS A 100 10.50 9.73 8.06
C HIS A 100 10.37 8.31 7.54
N ILE A 101 9.31 8.06 6.80
CA ILE A 101 8.96 6.73 6.28
C ILE A 101 9.23 6.72 4.78
N PRO A 102 9.80 5.65 4.21
CA PRO A 102 9.92 5.50 2.76
C PRO A 102 8.61 5.80 2.04
N LEU A 103 8.67 6.64 1.01
CA LEU A 103 7.53 7.00 0.17
C LEU A 103 7.81 6.59 -1.27
N LEU A 104 6.92 5.77 -1.83
CA LEU A 104 6.90 5.42 -3.24
C LEU A 104 5.69 6.09 -3.89
N LYS A 105 5.93 7.04 -4.80
CA LYS A 105 4.86 7.68 -5.58
C LYS A 105 4.66 6.94 -6.89
N LEU A 106 3.44 6.50 -7.16
CA LEU A 106 3.06 5.72 -8.33
C LEU A 106 1.85 6.38 -9.04
N PRO A 107 1.67 6.13 -10.35
CA PRO A 107 0.48 6.58 -11.06
C PRO A 107 -0.80 6.01 -10.43
N SER A 108 -1.93 6.67 -10.67
CA SER A 108 -3.23 6.09 -10.34
C SER A 108 -3.64 5.00 -11.34
N LEU A 109 -4.66 4.20 -11.00
CA LEU A 109 -5.25 3.23 -11.94
C LEU A 109 -5.98 3.86 -13.13
N HIS A 110 -6.12 5.19 -13.17
CA HIS A 110 -6.58 5.90 -14.37
C HIS A 110 -5.47 6.09 -15.41
N GLU A 111 -4.20 5.99 -15.00
CA GLU A 111 -3.04 6.31 -15.83
C GLU A 111 -2.16 5.08 -16.12
N ALA A 112 -2.18 4.07 -15.26
CA ALA A 112 -1.42 2.85 -15.42
C ALA A 112 -2.26 1.62 -15.03
N ASP A 113 -1.89 0.47 -15.59
CA ASP A 113 -2.55 -0.79 -15.24
C ASP A 113 -2.14 -1.27 -13.83
N CYS A 114 -3.05 -2.02 -13.19
CA CYS A 114 -2.82 -2.52 -11.84
C CYS A 114 -1.64 -3.49 -11.75
N THR A 115 -1.34 -4.23 -12.83
CA THR A 115 -0.24 -5.19 -12.85
C THR A 115 1.10 -4.47 -12.76
N ALA A 116 1.29 -3.38 -13.52
CA ALA A 116 2.48 -2.56 -13.52
C ALA A 116 2.72 -1.91 -12.15
N ILE A 117 1.66 -1.42 -11.50
CA ILE A 117 1.75 -0.86 -10.14
C ILE A 117 2.15 -1.95 -9.14
N CYS A 118 1.52 -3.13 -9.17
CA CYS A 118 1.91 -4.25 -8.31
C CYS A 118 3.37 -4.66 -8.55
N GLN A 119 3.82 -4.74 -9.80
CA GLN A 119 5.19 -5.07 -10.15
C GLN A 119 6.19 -4.02 -9.63
N ALA A 120 5.85 -2.73 -9.68
CA ALA A 120 6.68 -1.66 -9.14
C ALA A 120 6.83 -1.80 -7.61
N ILE A 121 5.73 -2.07 -6.90
CA ILE A 121 5.75 -2.30 -5.44
C ILE A 121 6.58 -3.55 -5.10
N GLU A 122 6.36 -4.66 -5.78
CA GLU A 122 7.13 -5.89 -5.57
C GLU A 122 8.62 -5.71 -5.91
N ALA A 123 8.93 -4.95 -6.96
CA ALA A 123 10.30 -4.65 -7.32
C ALA A 123 11.00 -3.83 -6.24
N PHE A 124 10.30 -2.84 -5.69
CA PHE A 124 10.78 -1.99 -4.61
C PHE A 124 11.13 -2.79 -3.35
N PHE A 125 10.28 -3.77 -2.95
CA PHE A 125 10.51 -4.53 -1.72
C PHE A 125 11.33 -5.81 -1.88
N PHE A 126 11.21 -6.51 -3.01
CA PHE A 126 11.65 -7.91 -3.09
C PHE A 126 12.65 -8.19 -4.21
N ARG A 127 12.92 -7.25 -5.11
CA ARG A 127 13.85 -7.46 -6.23
C ARG A 127 15.16 -6.74 -6.00
N LYS A 128 16.23 -7.29 -6.60
CA LYS A 128 17.54 -6.64 -6.64
C LYS A 128 17.54 -5.58 -7.73
N ILE A 129 18.07 -4.39 -7.41
CA ILE A 129 18.34 -3.37 -8.41
C ILE A 129 19.42 -3.90 -9.35
N TRP A 130 19.14 -3.86 -10.65
CA TRP A 130 20.14 -4.18 -11.67
C TRP A 130 20.96 -2.93 -11.98
N TYR A 131 22.27 -3.03 -11.79
CA TYR A 131 23.23 -2.00 -12.20
C TYR A 131 23.88 -2.45 -13.51
N LYS A 132 23.87 -1.58 -14.52
CA LYS A 132 24.64 -1.83 -15.74
C LYS A 132 26.12 -1.75 -15.38
N SER A 133 26.86 -2.84 -15.57
CA SER A 133 28.32 -2.79 -15.53
C SER A 133 28.80 -1.82 -16.62
N VAL A 134 29.52 -0.79 -16.20
CA VAL A 134 30.21 0.15 -17.10
C VAL A 134 31.32 -0.59 -17.83
#